data_AF-A0AAE9CZ35-F1
#
_entry.id   AF-A0AAE9CZ35-F1
#
_cell.length_a   1.000
_cell.length_b   1.000
_cell.length_c   1.000
_cell.angle_alpha   90.00
_cell.angle_beta   90.00
_cell.angle_gamma   90.00
#
_symmetry.space_group_name_H-M   'P 1'
#
loop_
_entity.id
_entity.type
_entity.pdbx_description
1 polymer ?
#
loop_
_entity_poly.entity_id
_entity_poly.type
_entity_poly.pdbx_seq_one_letter_code
_entity_poly.pdbx_strand_id
1 'polypeptide(L)'
;MALTTFQFLNQIFIASEIVFFNIFGLFAYLQCALCFSHIICLSFELPNAGLLFTGIQLKRNQCFPAISIYIFFICAQAVIILMMTLDIFIIVFFPAFYQTVTTWKYLTGMLTIPVVYSSGIVIWGFLAMDDEIVMFCNPPLALYHTVSRFWTFSNVIINTITLVLFISLILLFYYKGKKQKSDTRKIMKRLKVSILFFIFTWYIGLLAADLFVALGFTGPTLIFMMSNLVFFVLISYSQFFYVVIWRSPEYRNAFFEAWSCIPCCAGLKEKHIMSTKISATAHSHQAASTVSST
;
A
#
# COMPACT_ATOMS: atom_id res chain seq x y z
N MET A 1 -8.61 -3.49 -18.24
CA MET A 1 -7.31 -3.56 -18.93
C MET A 1 -6.59 -2.22 -18.99
N ALA A 2 -7.12 -1.18 -19.63
CA ALA A 2 -6.41 0.12 -19.71
C ALA A 2 -6.04 0.72 -18.33
N LEU A 3 -6.96 0.66 -17.35
CA LEU A 3 -6.72 1.15 -15.99
C LEU A 3 -5.65 0.34 -15.24
N THR A 4 -5.70 -0.99 -15.33
CA THR A 4 -4.76 -1.91 -14.67
C THR A 4 -3.37 -1.84 -15.31
N THR A 5 -3.28 -1.72 -16.64
CA THR A 5 -2.02 -1.52 -17.36
C THR A 5 -1.39 -0.17 -17.02
N PHE A 6 -2.18 0.90 -16.90
CA PHE A 6 -1.69 2.22 -16.48
C PHE A 6 -1.19 2.21 -15.03
N GLN A 7 -1.92 1.56 -14.12
CA GLN A 7 -1.51 1.37 -12.72
C GLN A 7 -0.22 0.53 -12.62
N PHE A 8 -0.11 -0.53 -13.42
CA PHE A 8 1.06 -1.41 -13.47
C PHE A 8 2.31 -0.69 -13.96
N LEU A 9 2.19 0.08 -15.05
CA LEU A 9 3.28 0.91 -15.55
C LEU A 9 3.73 1.92 -14.49
N ASN A 10 2.80 2.68 -13.90
CA ASN A 10 3.13 3.65 -12.85
C ASN A 10 3.87 2.98 -11.67
N GLN A 11 3.46 1.79 -11.25
CA GLN A 11 4.10 1.06 -10.15
C GLN A 11 5.52 0.57 -10.47
N ILE A 12 5.76 0.05 -11.68
CA ILE A 12 7.11 -0.34 -12.14
C ILE A 12 8.08 0.84 -12.05
N PHE A 13 7.65 2.02 -12.50
CA PHE A 13 8.51 3.20 -12.48
C PHE A 13 8.81 3.67 -11.05
N ILE A 14 7.85 3.61 -10.12
CA ILE A 14 8.09 3.95 -8.70
C ILE A 14 9.12 3.04 -8.08
N ALA A 15 9.04 1.72 -8.31
CA ALA A 15 10.04 0.80 -7.77
C ALA A 15 11.42 1.11 -8.35
N SER A 16 11.50 1.44 -9.65
CA SER A 16 12.77 1.87 -10.26
C SER A 16 13.29 3.19 -9.69
N GLU A 17 12.42 4.16 -9.39
CA GLU A 17 12.80 5.46 -8.85
C GLU A 17 13.16 5.41 -7.35
N ILE A 18 12.50 4.57 -6.54
CA ILE A 18 12.88 4.35 -5.13
C ILE A 18 14.25 3.67 -5.04
N VAL A 19 14.57 2.79 -5.99
CA VAL A 19 15.89 2.16 -6.09
C VAL A 19 16.95 3.16 -6.60
N PHE A 20 16.57 4.08 -7.50
CA PHE A 20 17.49 5.07 -8.08
C PHE A 20 17.75 6.29 -7.16
N PHE A 21 16.72 6.77 -6.48
CA PHE A 21 16.82 7.82 -5.47
C PHE A 21 17.05 7.19 -4.11
N ASN A 22 18.33 6.97 -3.81
CA ASN A 22 18.87 6.67 -2.50
C ASN A 22 18.60 7.83 -1.50
N ILE A 23 17.33 8.11 -1.20
CA ILE A 23 16.92 9.04 -0.13
C ILE A 23 17.12 8.27 1.18
N PHE A 24 18.37 8.33 1.62
CA PHE A 24 18.94 7.92 2.90
C PHE A 24 17.91 7.56 3.99
N GLY A 25 17.66 6.27 4.15
CA GLY A 25 16.99 5.75 5.34
C GLY A 25 16.45 4.32 5.20
N LEU A 26 16.42 3.63 6.33
CA LEU A 26 15.78 2.32 6.55
C LEU A 26 14.32 2.26 6.08
N PHE A 27 13.59 3.37 6.23
CA PHE A 27 12.23 3.58 5.74
C PHE A 27 12.10 3.36 4.22
N ALA A 28 13.11 3.76 3.43
CA ALA A 28 13.10 3.60 1.97
C ALA A 28 13.16 2.12 1.55
N TYR A 29 13.85 1.27 2.30
CA TYR A 29 13.95 -0.16 2.00
C TYR A 29 12.64 -0.91 2.24
N LEU A 30 11.95 -0.65 3.36
CA LEU A 30 10.62 -1.22 3.62
C LEU A 30 9.60 -0.74 2.59
N GLN A 31 9.68 0.53 2.22
CA GLN A 31 8.86 1.10 1.16
C GLN A 31 9.14 0.47 -0.21
N CYS A 32 10.40 0.19 -0.54
CA CYS A 32 10.78 -0.52 -1.75
C CYS A 32 10.20 -1.94 -1.78
N ALA A 33 10.27 -2.66 -0.66
CA ALA A 33 9.69 -4.00 -0.54
C ALA A 33 8.16 -3.98 -0.71
N LEU A 34 7.49 -2.93 -0.18
CA LEU A 34 6.06 -2.73 -0.39
C LEU A 34 5.72 -2.50 -1.87
N CYS A 35 6.42 -1.58 -2.54
CA CYS A 35 6.20 -1.29 -3.96
C CYS A 35 6.46 -2.52 -4.84
N PHE A 36 7.53 -3.27 -4.55
CA PHE A 36 7.82 -4.52 -5.25
C PHE A 36 6.68 -5.54 -5.10
N SER A 37 6.13 -5.66 -3.89
CA SER A 37 4.97 -6.51 -3.62
C SER A 37 3.73 -6.05 -4.41
N HIS A 38 3.48 -4.74 -4.50
CA HIS A 38 2.38 -4.17 -5.30
C HIS A 38 2.50 -4.47 -6.79
N ILE A 39 3.70 -4.35 -7.36
CA ILE A 39 3.94 -4.68 -8.78
C ILE A 39 3.59 -6.14 -9.05
N ILE A 40 4.06 -7.05 -8.19
CA ILE A 40 3.78 -8.47 -8.37
C ILE A 40 2.28 -8.72 -8.23
N CYS A 41 1.61 -8.20 -7.20
CA CYS A 41 0.16 -8.41 -7.05
C CYS A 41 -0.62 -7.88 -8.28
N LEU A 42 -0.26 -6.70 -8.80
CA LEU A 42 -0.89 -6.14 -10.00
C LEU A 42 -0.62 -6.97 -11.27
N SER A 43 0.55 -7.60 -11.41
CA SER A 43 0.83 -8.44 -12.58
C SER A 43 -0.05 -9.68 -12.61
N PHE A 44 -0.36 -10.27 -11.45
CA PHE A 44 -1.24 -11.44 -11.35
C PHE A 44 -2.73 -11.11 -11.51
N GLU A 45 -3.15 -9.89 -11.20
CA GLU A 45 -4.53 -9.44 -11.43
C GLU A 45 -4.89 -9.32 -12.94
N LEU A 46 -3.89 -9.11 -13.81
CA LEU A 46 -4.09 -9.03 -15.27
C LEU A 46 -4.57 -10.37 -15.88
N PRO A 47 -3.87 -11.51 -15.69
CA PRO A 47 -4.35 -12.83 -16.09
C PRO A 47 -5.68 -13.21 -15.44
N ASN A 48 -5.88 -12.90 -14.16
CA ASN A 48 -7.13 -13.21 -13.45
C ASN A 48 -8.33 -12.50 -14.07
N ALA A 49 -8.17 -11.23 -14.45
CA ALA A 49 -9.20 -10.51 -15.21
C ALA A 49 -9.46 -11.18 -16.58
N GLY A 50 -8.41 -11.68 -17.25
CA GLY A 50 -8.55 -12.44 -18.50
C GLY A 50 -9.40 -13.71 -18.33
N LEU A 51 -9.10 -14.53 -17.31
CA LEU A 51 -9.86 -15.74 -16.98
C LEU A 51 -11.33 -15.43 -16.65
N LEU A 52 -11.58 -14.31 -15.96
CA LEU A 52 -12.93 -13.85 -15.64
C LEU A 52 -13.75 -13.55 -16.91
N PHE A 53 -13.15 -12.90 -17.92
CA PHE A 53 -13.84 -12.58 -19.18
C PHE A 53 -14.05 -13.82 -20.07
N THR A 54 -13.17 -14.82 -19.99
CA THR A 54 -13.31 -16.06 -20.78
C THR A 54 -14.22 -17.10 -20.11
N GLY A 55 -14.56 -16.93 -18.83
CA GLY A 55 -15.44 -17.83 -18.08
C GLY A 55 -14.81 -19.20 -17.76
N ILE A 56 -13.48 -19.33 -17.89
CA ILE A 56 -12.77 -20.58 -17.63
C ILE A 56 -12.67 -20.80 -16.12
N GLN A 57 -13.23 -21.92 -15.65
CA GLN A 57 -13.13 -22.35 -14.26
C GLN A 57 -11.98 -23.35 -14.10
N LEU A 58 -11.19 -23.17 -13.04
CA LEU A 58 -10.04 -24.00 -12.74
C LEU A 58 -10.28 -24.82 -11.47
N LYS A 59 -9.65 -25.99 -11.38
CA LYS A 59 -9.59 -26.72 -10.11
C LYS A 59 -8.66 -26.00 -9.13
N ARG A 60 -8.92 -26.11 -7.83
CA ARG A 60 -8.12 -25.46 -6.77
C ARG A 60 -6.65 -25.88 -6.82
N ASN A 61 -6.36 -27.16 -7.07
CA ASN A 61 -4.99 -27.67 -7.29
C ASN A 61 -4.27 -27.16 -8.54
N GLN A 62 -4.98 -26.53 -9.50
CA GLN A 62 -4.38 -25.87 -10.66
C GLN A 62 -4.26 -24.36 -10.43
N CYS A 63 -5.30 -23.76 -9.83
CA CYS A 63 -5.36 -22.34 -9.54
C CYS A 63 -4.37 -21.92 -8.45
N PHE A 64 -4.34 -22.63 -7.31
CA PHE A 64 -3.52 -22.22 -6.16
C PHE A 64 -2.03 -22.17 -6.49
N PRO A 65 -1.40 -23.18 -7.14
CA PRO A 65 -0.01 -23.06 -7.55
C PRO A 65 0.24 -21.89 -8.49
N ALA A 66 -0.67 -21.62 -9.42
CA ALA A 66 -0.57 -20.53 -10.38
C ALA A 66 -0.57 -19.14 -9.72
N ILE A 67 -1.29 -18.97 -8.59
CA ILE A 67 -1.34 -17.70 -7.86
C ILE A 67 -0.60 -17.72 -6.51
N SER A 68 0.17 -18.77 -6.22
CA SER A 68 0.86 -18.94 -4.92
C SER A 68 1.85 -17.80 -4.63
N ILE A 69 2.57 -17.33 -5.66
CA ILE A 69 3.45 -16.16 -5.57
C ILE A 69 2.64 -14.90 -5.27
N TYR A 70 1.48 -14.72 -5.91
CA TYR A 70 0.58 -13.62 -5.59
C TYR A 70 0.13 -13.68 -4.12
N ILE A 71 -0.28 -14.86 -3.63
CA ILE A 71 -0.67 -15.07 -2.23
C ILE A 71 0.49 -14.74 -1.27
N PHE A 72 1.73 -15.06 -1.62
CA PHE A 72 2.89 -14.65 -0.84
C PHE A 72 2.98 -13.13 -0.69
N PHE A 73 2.97 -12.40 -1.81
CA PHE A 73 3.17 -10.94 -1.80
C PHE A 73 1.99 -10.17 -1.21
N ILE A 74 0.75 -10.62 -1.41
CA ILE A 74 -0.43 -10.00 -0.79
C ILE A 74 -0.40 -10.18 0.74
N CYS A 75 0.07 -11.34 1.24
CA CYS A 75 0.27 -11.56 2.67
C CYS A 75 1.41 -10.70 3.23
N ALA A 76 2.55 -10.67 2.53
CA ALA A 76 3.71 -9.89 2.93
C ALA A 76 3.38 -8.40 3.00
N GLN A 77 2.59 -7.87 2.05
CA GLN A 77 2.17 -6.48 2.00
C GLN A 77 1.49 -6.00 3.30
N ALA A 78 0.53 -6.76 3.83
CA ALA A 78 -0.18 -6.35 5.04
C ALA A 78 0.78 -6.23 6.24
N VAL A 79 1.71 -7.18 6.36
CA VAL A 79 2.73 -7.18 7.42
C VAL A 79 3.77 -6.08 7.20
N ILE A 80 4.20 -5.82 5.96
CA ILE A 80 5.14 -4.73 5.65
C ILE A 80 4.54 -3.38 6.07
N ILE A 81 3.25 -3.13 5.82
CA ILE A 81 2.58 -1.89 6.24
C ILE A 81 2.57 -1.77 7.78
N LEU A 82 2.32 -2.86 8.50
CA LEU A 82 2.44 -2.88 9.96
C LEU A 82 3.87 -2.56 10.40
N MET A 83 4.88 -3.21 9.80
CA MET A 83 6.30 -2.98 10.10
C MET A 83 6.72 -1.53 9.81
N MET A 84 6.25 -0.93 8.72
CA MET A 84 6.49 0.50 8.44
C MET A 84 5.90 1.41 9.51
N THR A 85 4.71 1.07 10.02
CA THR A 85 4.05 1.86 11.07
C THR A 85 4.77 1.69 12.41
N LEU A 86 5.21 0.48 12.73
CA LEU A 86 6.05 0.18 13.88
C LEU A 86 7.40 0.89 13.80
N ASP A 87 8.02 0.97 12.62
CA ASP A 87 9.28 1.70 12.42
C ASP A 87 9.15 3.17 12.82
N ILE A 88 8.11 3.85 12.34
CA ILE A 88 7.80 5.23 12.73
C ILE A 88 7.57 5.33 14.25
N PHE A 89 6.88 4.35 14.84
CA PHE A 89 6.66 4.30 16.28
C PHE A 89 7.98 4.17 17.06
N ILE A 90 8.86 3.25 16.66
CA ILE A 90 10.16 3.04 17.29
C ILE A 90 11.02 4.29 17.19
N ILE A 91 11.06 4.95 16.03
CA ILE A 91 11.83 6.21 15.83
C ILE A 91 11.34 7.30 16.79
N VAL A 92 10.02 7.39 17.03
CA VAL A 92 9.42 8.45 17.84
C VAL A 92 9.58 8.22 19.34
N PHE A 93 9.45 6.97 19.81
CA PHE A 93 9.48 6.63 21.24
C PHE A 93 10.85 6.16 21.72
N PHE A 94 11.63 5.51 20.86
CA PHE A 94 12.92 4.91 21.18
C PHE A 94 14.04 5.40 20.24
N PRO A 95 14.26 6.72 20.11
CA PRO A 95 15.27 7.27 19.19
C PRO A 95 16.70 6.81 19.53
N ALA A 96 17.01 6.63 20.83
CA ALA A 96 18.32 6.15 21.27
C ALA A 96 18.60 4.71 20.82
N PHE A 97 17.61 3.82 20.93
CA PHE A 97 17.73 2.44 20.43
C PHE A 97 17.97 2.43 18.93
N TYR A 98 17.17 3.19 18.17
CA TYR A 98 17.27 3.27 16.72
C TYR A 98 18.66 3.76 16.23
N GLN A 99 19.32 4.65 16.98
CA GLN A 99 20.67 5.12 16.66
C GLN A 99 21.78 4.10 16.99
N THR A 100 21.54 3.21 17.96
CA THR A 100 22.54 2.20 18.37
C THR A 100 22.55 0.95 17.51
N VAL A 101 21.42 0.60 16.89
CA VAL A 101 21.30 -0.61 16.08
C VAL A 101 21.79 -0.35 14.66
N THR A 102 22.66 -1.22 14.16
CA THR A 102 23.11 -1.15 12.76
C THR A 102 21.95 -1.38 11.79
N THR A 103 21.83 -0.52 10.79
CA THR A 103 20.74 -0.52 9.79
C THR A 103 20.42 -1.91 9.22
N TRP A 104 21.45 -2.67 8.83
CA TRP A 104 21.26 -3.99 8.22
C TRP A 104 20.61 -5.01 9.16
N LYS A 105 21.04 -5.08 10.43
CA LYS A 105 20.44 -6.01 11.41
C LYS A 105 18.98 -5.67 11.69
N TYR A 106 18.67 -4.39 11.81
CA TYR A 106 17.29 -3.94 11.98
C TYR A 106 16.43 -4.27 10.75
N LEU A 107 16.93 -3.94 9.55
CA LEU A 107 16.22 -4.20 8.30
C LEU A 107 15.92 -5.69 8.11
N THR A 108 16.92 -6.55 8.34
CA THR A 108 16.73 -8.01 8.25
C THR A 108 15.66 -8.48 9.22
N GLY A 109 15.66 -7.98 10.47
CA GLY A 109 14.60 -8.30 11.43
C GLY A 109 13.21 -7.89 10.93
N MET A 110 13.06 -6.67 10.44
CA MET A 110 11.78 -6.14 9.98
C MET A 110 11.25 -6.84 8.72
N LEU A 111 12.12 -7.27 7.81
CA LEU A 111 11.73 -8.00 6.60
C LEU A 111 11.52 -9.50 6.81
N THR A 112 12.15 -10.08 7.84
CA THR A 112 11.96 -11.50 8.16
C THR A 112 10.52 -11.79 8.59
N ILE A 113 9.89 -10.89 9.35
CA ILE A 113 8.53 -11.09 9.86
C ILE A 113 7.49 -11.24 8.71
N PRO A 114 7.42 -10.33 7.72
CA PRO A 114 6.58 -10.52 6.54
C PRO A 114 6.82 -11.84 5.83
N VAL A 115 8.09 -12.20 5.60
CA VAL A 115 8.48 -13.42 4.87
C VAL A 115 8.01 -14.68 5.61
N VAL A 116 8.24 -14.76 6.92
CA VAL A 116 7.82 -15.92 7.72
C VAL A 116 6.31 -16.07 7.70
N TYR A 117 5.56 -14.97 7.89
CA TYR A 117 4.11 -14.99 7.86
C TYR A 117 3.57 -15.42 6.48
N SER A 118 4.04 -14.81 5.40
CA SER A 118 3.56 -15.12 4.05
C SER A 118 3.95 -16.53 3.61
N SER A 119 5.17 -16.98 3.91
CA SER A 119 5.59 -18.37 3.69
C SER A 119 4.69 -19.35 4.44
N GLY A 120 4.35 -19.08 5.70
CA GLY A 120 3.47 -19.93 6.49
C GLY A 120 2.09 -20.12 5.85
N ILE A 121 1.47 -19.02 5.37
CA ILE A 121 0.18 -19.09 4.68
C ILE A 121 0.28 -19.89 3.38
N VAL A 122 1.32 -19.65 2.57
CA VAL A 122 1.49 -20.36 1.28
C VAL A 122 1.75 -21.84 1.48
N ILE A 123 2.63 -22.20 2.43
CA ILE A 123 2.92 -23.61 2.76
C ILE A 123 1.64 -24.30 3.23
N TRP A 124 0.87 -23.68 4.13
CA TRP A 124 -0.39 -24.25 4.57
C TRP A 124 -1.41 -24.37 3.42
N GLY A 125 -1.47 -23.39 2.53
CA GLY A 125 -2.29 -23.46 1.32
C GLY A 125 -1.94 -24.67 0.43
N PHE A 126 -0.65 -24.96 0.23
CA PHE A 126 -0.21 -26.15 -0.52
C PHE A 126 -0.58 -27.45 0.20
N LEU A 127 -0.51 -27.49 1.53
CA LEU A 127 -0.84 -28.68 2.31
C LEU A 127 -2.36 -28.96 2.38
N ALA A 128 -3.19 -27.92 2.27
CA ALA A 128 -4.64 -28.01 2.43
C ALA A 128 -5.43 -28.01 1.12
N MET A 129 -4.76 -27.92 -0.05
CA MET A 129 -5.43 -27.85 -1.35
C MET A 129 -6.17 -29.15 -1.71
N ASP A 130 -7.26 -29.01 -2.48
CA ASP A 130 -8.09 -30.11 -2.97
C ASP A 130 -8.41 -29.95 -4.48
N ASP A 131 -9.29 -30.81 -4.98
CA ASP A 131 -9.69 -30.90 -6.39
C ASP A 131 -10.99 -30.16 -6.73
N GLU A 132 -11.54 -29.36 -5.81
CA GLU A 132 -12.78 -28.62 -6.04
C GLU A 132 -12.63 -27.55 -7.13
N ILE A 133 -13.67 -27.38 -7.95
CA ILE A 133 -13.71 -26.34 -8.97
C ILE A 133 -13.96 -25.00 -8.27
N VAL A 134 -13.06 -24.03 -8.48
CA VAL A 134 -13.22 -22.67 -7.96
C VAL A 134 -13.86 -21.78 -9.03
N MET A 135 -14.87 -21.00 -8.63
CA MET A 135 -15.58 -20.11 -9.55
C MET A 135 -14.67 -19.02 -10.11
N PHE A 136 -13.75 -18.51 -9.28
CA PHE A 136 -12.72 -17.54 -9.69
C PHE A 136 -11.39 -17.89 -9.07
N CYS A 137 -10.31 -17.74 -9.84
CA CYS A 137 -8.96 -17.92 -9.34
C CYS A 137 -8.45 -16.62 -8.68
N ASN A 138 -8.89 -16.39 -7.45
CA ASN A 138 -8.49 -15.23 -6.64
C ASN A 138 -8.04 -15.68 -5.23
N PRO A 139 -7.33 -14.84 -4.45
CA PRO A 139 -6.76 -15.28 -3.18
C PRO A 139 -7.76 -15.87 -2.19
N PRO A 140 -8.96 -15.26 -1.94
CA PRO A 140 -9.92 -15.83 -1.00
C PRO A 140 -10.47 -17.21 -1.40
N LEU A 141 -10.62 -17.49 -2.71
CA LEU A 141 -11.24 -18.72 -3.22
C LEU A 141 -10.23 -19.81 -3.61
N ALA A 142 -9.00 -19.42 -3.95
CA ALA A 142 -7.92 -20.35 -4.24
C ALA A 142 -7.39 -21.04 -2.97
N LEU A 143 -7.50 -20.37 -1.82
CA LEU A 143 -7.23 -20.96 -0.52
C LEU A 143 -8.38 -21.87 -0.11
N TYR A 144 -8.05 -23.03 0.46
CA TYR A 144 -9.04 -23.87 1.14
C TYR A 144 -9.73 -23.08 2.25
N HIS A 145 -11.01 -23.34 2.51
CA HIS A 145 -11.86 -22.48 3.34
C HIS A 145 -11.28 -22.21 4.74
N THR A 146 -10.65 -23.19 5.38
CA THR A 146 -10.00 -23.02 6.70
C THR A 146 -8.80 -22.07 6.61
N VAL A 147 -7.95 -22.20 5.58
CA VAL A 147 -6.78 -21.35 5.39
C VAL A 147 -7.21 -19.94 4.97
N SER A 148 -8.21 -19.84 4.10
CA SER A 148 -8.81 -18.58 3.66
C SER A 148 -9.38 -17.79 4.85
N ARG A 149 -10.15 -18.45 5.73
CA ARG A 149 -10.73 -17.82 6.92
C ARG A 149 -9.66 -17.39 7.92
N PHE A 150 -8.63 -18.21 8.12
CA PHE A 150 -7.50 -17.83 8.96
C PHE A 150 -6.81 -16.59 8.39
N TRP A 151 -6.54 -16.58 7.09
CA TRP A 151 -5.89 -15.48 6.39
C TRP A 151 -6.71 -14.18 6.44
N THR A 152 -8.02 -14.19 6.17
CA THR A 152 -8.84 -12.97 6.25
C THR A 152 -8.85 -12.41 7.66
N PHE A 153 -9.11 -13.28 8.65
CA PHE A 153 -9.19 -12.89 10.05
C PHE A 153 -7.87 -12.35 10.59
N SER A 154 -6.74 -13.02 10.31
CA SER A 154 -5.41 -12.54 10.72
C SER A 154 -5.07 -11.19 10.07
N ASN A 155 -5.44 -10.98 8.81
CA ASN A 155 -5.26 -9.69 8.13
C ASN A 155 -6.11 -8.58 8.76
N VAL A 156 -7.35 -8.86 9.18
CA VAL A 156 -8.16 -7.90 9.93
C VAL A 156 -7.48 -7.52 11.25
N ILE A 157 -6.94 -8.49 12.00
CA ILE A 157 -6.19 -8.22 13.23
C ILE A 157 -4.96 -7.34 12.94
N ILE A 158 -4.13 -7.72 11.98
CA ILE A 158 -2.92 -6.98 11.59
C ILE A 158 -3.27 -5.54 11.23
N ASN A 159 -4.29 -5.34 10.39
CA ASN A 159 -4.72 -4.00 9.98
C ASN A 159 -5.30 -3.18 11.14
N THR A 160 -6.00 -3.83 12.08
CA THR A 160 -6.51 -3.18 13.29
C THR A 160 -5.37 -2.68 14.17
N ILE A 161 -4.32 -3.49 14.36
CA ILE A 161 -3.12 -3.09 15.11
C ILE A 161 -2.44 -1.90 14.43
N THR A 162 -2.27 -1.96 13.11
CA THR A 162 -1.71 -0.85 12.31
C THR A 162 -2.51 0.45 12.53
N LEU A 163 -3.84 0.38 12.50
CA LEU A 163 -4.70 1.54 12.73
C LEU A 163 -4.52 2.13 14.14
N VAL A 164 -4.45 1.28 15.17
CA VAL A 164 -4.24 1.71 16.56
C VAL A 164 -2.88 2.41 16.72
N LEU A 165 -1.82 1.88 16.13
CA LEU A 165 -0.49 2.51 16.15
C LEU A 165 -0.50 3.87 15.48
N PHE A 166 -1.14 3.97 14.32
CA PHE A 166 -1.30 5.23 13.60
C PHE A 166 -2.06 6.29 14.39
N ILE A 167 -3.19 5.92 15.03
CA ILE A 167 -3.96 6.83 15.88
C ILE A 167 -3.11 7.28 17.07
N SER A 168 -2.38 6.36 17.71
CA SER A 168 -1.49 6.65 18.83
C SER A 168 -0.41 7.67 18.46
N LEU A 169 0.20 7.52 17.28
CA LEU A 169 1.15 8.50 16.74
C LEU A 169 0.51 9.87 16.53
N ILE A 170 -0.68 9.93 15.94
CA ILE A 170 -1.41 11.20 15.74
C ILE A 170 -1.68 11.88 17.08
N LEU A 171 -2.20 11.14 18.07
CA LEU A 171 -2.51 11.67 19.39
C LEU A 171 -1.24 12.23 20.05
N LEU A 172 -0.14 11.48 20.03
CA LEU A 172 1.14 11.93 20.55
C LEU A 172 1.61 13.25 19.90
N PHE A 173 1.58 13.33 18.57
CA PHE A 173 1.97 14.54 17.84
C PHE A 173 1.01 15.70 18.10
N TYR A 174 -0.28 15.42 18.28
CA TYR A 174 -1.28 16.42 18.63
C TYR A 174 -1.02 17.01 20.03
N TYR A 175 -0.77 16.16 21.03
CA TYR A 175 -0.49 16.61 22.40
C TYR A 175 0.86 17.34 22.52
N LYS A 176 1.90 16.91 21.79
CA LYS A 176 3.17 17.65 21.69
C LYS A 176 3.07 18.96 20.90
N GLY A 177 1.93 19.20 20.23
CA GLY A 177 1.74 20.24 19.22
C GLY A 177 1.58 21.69 19.72
N LYS A 178 1.62 21.99 21.02
CA LYS A 178 1.48 23.38 21.51
C LYS A 178 2.73 24.27 21.30
N LYS A 179 3.86 23.75 20.81
CA LYS A 179 5.12 24.53 20.62
C LYS A 179 5.90 24.26 19.31
N GLN A 180 5.32 23.66 18.26
CA GLN A 180 6.14 23.01 17.20
C GLN A 180 6.23 23.72 15.82
N LYS A 181 7.42 23.61 15.20
CA LYS A 181 7.86 24.13 13.89
C LYS A 181 7.04 23.60 12.69
N SER A 182 7.15 24.29 11.55
CA SER A 182 6.46 23.99 10.28
C SER A 182 6.61 22.54 9.78
N ASP A 183 7.74 21.90 10.01
CA ASP A 183 8.04 20.57 9.44
C ASP A 183 7.29 19.44 10.15
N THR A 184 7.07 19.53 11.47
CA THR A 184 6.25 18.52 12.17
C THR A 184 4.79 18.58 11.74
N ARG A 185 4.28 19.77 11.41
CA ARG A 185 2.92 19.95 10.86
C ARG A 185 2.79 19.29 9.48
N LYS A 186 3.83 19.35 8.63
CA LYS A 186 3.88 18.65 7.34
C LYS A 186 3.82 17.14 7.55
N ILE A 187 4.64 16.59 8.45
CA ILE A 187 4.66 15.14 8.77
C ILE A 187 3.27 14.67 9.25
N MET A 188 2.65 15.39 10.18
CA MET A 188 1.32 15.05 10.70
C MET A 188 0.24 15.07 9.60
N LYS A 189 0.29 16.05 8.68
CA LYS A 189 -0.65 16.10 7.55
C LYS A 189 -0.46 14.90 6.61
N ARG A 190 0.78 14.42 6.43
CA ARG A 190 1.10 13.24 5.58
C ARG A 190 0.56 11.96 6.21
N LEU A 191 0.81 11.74 7.51
CA LEU A 191 0.31 10.59 8.26
C LEU A 191 -1.22 10.49 8.22
N LYS A 192 -1.94 11.58 8.53
CA LYS A 192 -3.42 11.60 8.53
C LYS A 192 -4.02 11.16 7.20
N VAL A 193 -3.41 11.59 6.09
CA VAL A 193 -3.92 11.23 4.76
C VAL A 193 -3.57 9.80 4.39
N SER A 194 -2.37 9.31 4.72
CA SER A 194 -2.03 7.89 4.52
C SER A 194 -3.01 6.95 5.23
N ILE A 195 -3.45 7.30 6.46
CA ILE A 195 -4.41 6.50 7.23
C ILE A 195 -5.79 6.48 6.59
N LEU A 196 -6.26 7.64 6.12
CA LEU A 196 -7.56 7.76 5.46
C LEU A 196 -7.63 6.82 4.25
N PHE A 197 -6.59 6.82 3.42
CA PHE A 197 -6.48 5.94 2.26
C PHE A 197 -6.38 4.47 2.65
N PHE A 198 -5.57 4.13 3.65
CA PHE A 198 -5.48 2.76 4.18
C PHE A 198 -6.85 2.20 4.63
N ILE A 199 -7.63 3.01 5.36
CA ILE A 199 -8.97 2.63 5.82
C ILE A 199 -9.90 2.38 4.63
N PHE A 200 -10.02 3.37 3.73
CA PHE A 200 -11.02 3.32 2.66
C PHE A 200 -10.72 2.33 1.54
N THR A 201 -9.46 1.93 1.36
CA THR A 201 -9.06 1.07 0.23
C THR A 201 -8.81 -0.37 0.62
N TRP A 202 -8.20 -0.63 1.78
CA TRP A 202 -7.77 -1.98 2.14
C TRP A 202 -8.58 -2.53 3.32
N TYR A 203 -8.68 -1.75 4.39
CA TYR A 203 -9.30 -2.21 5.63
C TYR A 203 -10.80 -2.49 5.48
N ILE A 204 -11.56 -1.58 4.84
CA ILE A 204 -12.99 -1.79 4.58
C ILE A 204 -13.22 -3.02 3.71
N GLY A 205 -12.37 -3.27 2.71
CA GLY A 205 -12.49 -4.44 1.83
C GLY A 205 -12.40 -5.75 2.63
N LEU A 206 -11.39 -5.88 3.48
CA LEU A 206 -11.22 -7.08 4.32
C LEU A 206 -12.29 -7.19 5.41
N LEU A 207 -12.66 -6.08 6.04
CA LEU A 207 -13.71 -6.06 7.06
C LEU A 207 -15.06 -6.45 6.46
N ALA A 208 -15.38 -5.97 5.25
CA ALA A 208 -16.58 -6.34 4.52
C ALA A 208 -16.59 -7.84 4.20
N ALA A 209 -15.45 -8.42 3.82
CA ALA A 209 -15.34 -9.85 3.58
C ALA A 209 -15.73 -10.68 4.82
N ASP A 210 -15.14 -10.37 5.98
CA ASP A 210 -15.47 -11.10 7.20
C ASP A 210 -16.89 -10.81 7.70
N LEU A 211 -17.39 -9.59 7.49
CA LEU A 211 -18.77 -9.21 7.82
C LEU A 211 -19.79 -9.98 6.98
N PHE A 212 -19.56 -10.18 5.68
CA PHE A 212 -20.49 -10.96 4.85
C PHE A 212 -20.60 -12.41 5.35
N VAL A 213 -19.50 -13.01 5.76
CA VAL A 213 -19.51 -14.35 6.37
C VAL A 213 -20.26 -14.33 7.71
N ALA A 214 -20.02 -13.32 8.56
CA ALA A 214 -20.66 -13.20 9.87
C ALA A 214 -22.19 -12.98 9.79
N LEU A 215 -22.65 -12.30 8.73
CA LEU A 215 -24.08 -12.10 8.45
C LEU A 215 -24.77 -13.33 7.85
N GLY A 216 -24.02 -14.43 7.62
CA GLY A 216 -24.57 -15.68 7.11
C GLY A 216 -24.79 -15.71 5.60
N PHE A 217 -24.15 -14.83 4.83
CA PHE A 217 -24.17 -14.96 3.37
C PHE A 217 -23.40 -16.22 2.95
N THR A 218 -24.00 -17.04 2.08
CA THR A 218 -23.41 -18.31 1.62
C THR A 218 -23.57 -18.49 0.11
N GLY A 219 -22.82 -19.43 -0.47
CA GLY A 219 -23.00 -19.84 -1.85
C GLY A 219 -22.65 -18.74 -2.88
N PRO A 220 -23.34 -18.71 -4.04
CA PRO A 220 -23.00 -17.81 -5.15
C PRO A 220 -23.02 -16.31 -4.79
N THR A 221 -23.94 -15.90 -3.91
CA THR A 221 -24.05 -14.49 -3.47
C THR A 221 -22.81 -14.04 -2.72
N LEU A 222 -22.30 -14.86 -1.80
CA LEU A 222 -21.07 -14.58 -1.07
C LEU A 222 -19.90 -14.47 -2.04
N ILE A 223 -19.77 -15.41 -2.98
CA ILE A 223 -18.69 -15.43 -3.98
C ILE A 223 -18.72 -14.15 -4.82
N PHE A 224 -19.91 -13.74 -5.30
CA PHE A 224 -20.07 -12.50 -6.05
C PHE A 224 -19.65 -11.27 -5.24
N MET A 225 -20.08 -11.16 -3.98
CA MET A 225 -19.70 -10.04 -3.10
C MET A 225 -18.19 -10.00 -2.85
N MET A 226 -17.55 -11.14 -2.57
CA MET A 226 -16.09 -11.24 -2.38
C MET A 226 -15.32 -10.80 -3.61
N SER A 227 -15.76 -11.21 -4.81
CA SER A 227 -15.10 -10.82 -6.06
C SER A 227 -15.15 -9.32 -6.33
N ASN A 228 -16.20 -8.63 -5.89
CA ASN A 228 -16.31 -7.18 -6.05
C ASN A 228 -15.41 -6.40 -5.07
N LEU A 229 -15.02 -7.00 -3.93
CA LEU A 229 -14.10 -6.37 -2.98
C LEU A 229 -12.68 -6.21 -3.55
N VAL A 230 -12.33 -6.96 -4.59
CA VAL A 230 -11.06 -6.84 -5.33
C VAL A 230 -10.87 -5.43 -5.89
N PHE A 231 -11.95 -4.71 -6.21
CA PHE A 231 -11.85 -3.32 -6.65
C PHE A 231 -11.16 -2.41 -5.62
N PHE A 232 -11.51 -2.56 -4.34
CA PHE A 232 -10.89 -1.81 -3.24
C PHE A 232 -9.41 -2.17 -3.08
N VAL A 233 -9.10 -3.47 -3.19
CA VAL A 233 -7.73 -4.00 -3.20
C VAL A 233 -6.88 -3.36 -4.31
N LEU A 234 -7.39 -3.26 -5.54
CA LEU A 234 -6.68 -2.65 -6.67
C LEU A 234 -6.38 -1.16 -6.42
N ILE A 235 -7.32 -0.42 -5.84
CA ILE A 235 -7.07 0.98 -5.46
C ILE A 235 -5.93 1.03 -4.43
N SER A 236 -5.92 0.11 -3.47
CA SER A 236 -4.89 0.04 -2.42
C SER A 236 -3.48 -0.20 -2.95
N TYR A 237 -3.34 -0.92 -4.08
CA TYR A 237 -2.04 -1.09 -4.74
C TYR A 237 -1.56 0.19 -5.40
N SER A 238 -2.47 1.02 -5.91
CA SER A 238 -2.10 2.29 -6.56
C SER A 238 -1.94 3.47 -5.60
N GLN A 239 -2.55 3.41 -4.41
CA GLN A 239 -2.62 4.52 -3.47
C GLN A 239 -1.24 5.04 -3.04
N PHE A 240 -0.28 4.12 -2.92
CA PHE A 240 1.04 4.44 -2.40
C PHE A 240 1.74 5.46 -3.30
N PHE A 241 1.67 5.25 -4.61
CA PHE A 241 2.15 6.19 -5.62
C PHE A 241 1.58 7.60 -5.43
N TYR A 242 0.25 7.68 -5.46
CA TYR A 242 -0.45 8.96 -5.49
C TYR A 242 -0.27 9.74 -4.19
N VAL A 243 -0.19 9.05 -3.05
CA VAL A 243 0.10 9.68 -1.76
C VAL A 243 1.52 10.22 -1.71
N VAL A 244 2.52 9.44 -2.16
CA VAL A 244 3.93 9.87 -2.14
C VAL A 244 4.16 11.06 -3.08
N ILE A 245 3.71 10.98 -4.33
CA ILE A 245 3.88 12.07 -5.31
C ILE A 245 3.12 13.34 -4.91
N TRP A 246 1.95 13.21 -4.28
CA TRP A 246 1.21 14.39 -3.80
C TRP A 246 1.93 15.05 -2.62
N ARG A 247 2.54 14.24 -1.74
CA ARG A 247 3.05 14.73 -0.44
C ARG A 247 4.52 15.06 -0.39
N SER A 248 5.35 14.42 -1.20
CA SER A 248 6.79 14.63 -1.25
C SER A 248 7.13 15.47 -2.50
N PRO A 249 7.28 16.80 -2.37
CA PRO A 249 7.68 17.63 -3.50
C PRO A 249 9.05 17.23 -4.05
N GLU A 250 9.95 16.71 -3.20
CA GLU A 250 11.25 16.17 -3.60
C GLU A 250 11.07 14.97 -4.55
N TYR A 251 10.24 14.01 -4.17
CA TYR A 251 9.91 12.85 -5.02
C TYR A 251 9.19 13.27 -6.30
N ARG A 252 8.25 14.22 -6.21
CA ARG A 252 7.50 14.71 -7.38
C ARG A 252 8.39 15.42 -8.40
N ASN A 253 9.34 16.22 -7.94
CA ASN A 253 10.26 16.91 -8.83
C ASN A 253 11.18 15.92 -9.55
N ALA A 254 11.70 14.93 -8.82
CA ALA A 254 12.48 13.83 -9.38
C ALA A 254 11.68 13.03 -10.42
N PHE A 255 10.42 12.69 -10.12
CA PHE A 255 9.52 12.03 -11.06
C PHE A 255 9.34 12.83 -12.35
N PHE A 256 9.04 14.13 -12.24
CA PHE A 256 8.88 14.98 -13.43
C PHE A 256 10.19 15.18 -14.21
N GLU A 257 11.34 15.09 -13.55
CA GLU A 257 12.65 15.12 -14.20
C GLU A 257 12.90 13.84 -14.99
N ALA A 258 12.67 12.67 -14.39
CA ALA A 258 12.76 11.37 -15.07
C ALA A 258 11.78 11.27 -16.26
N TRP A 259 10.56 11.79 -16.11
CA TRP A 259 9.54 11.75 -17.16
C TRP A 259 9.67 12.83 -18.23
N SER A 260 10.57 13.80 -18.06
CA SER A 260 10.78 14.85 -19.06
C SER A 260 11.45 14.34 -20.34
N CYS A 261 11.99 13.13 -20.32
CA CYS A 261 12.48 12.41 -21.50
C CYS A 261 11.35 11.81 -22.37
N ILE A 262 10.10 11.78 -21.89
CA ILE A 262 8.95 11.27 -22.64
C ILE A 262 8.13 12.46 -23.20
N PRO A 263 7.92 12.56 -24.53
CA PRO A 263 7.30 13.74 -25.16
C PRO A 263 5.92 14.13 -24.62
N CYS A 264 5.08 13.15 -24.23
CA CYS A 264 3.73 13.42 -23.69
C CYS A 264 3.73 13.99 -22.26
N CYS A 265 4.83 13.84 -21.53
CA CYS A 265 4.93 14.25 -20.12
C CYS A 265 5.80 15.50 -19.92
N ALA A 266 6.52 15.94 -20.95
CA ALA A 266 7.14 17.26 -20.98
C ALA A 266 6.11 18.39 -20.73
N GLY A 267 4.89 18.24 -21.26
CA GLY A 267 3.78 19.17 -21.00
C GLY A 267 3.22 19.15 -19.57
N LEU A 268 3.40 18.06 -18.81
CA LEU A 268 3.03 18.00 -17.39
C LEU A 268 4.03 18.77 -16.52
N LYS A 269 5.33 18.70 -16.85
CA LYS A 269 6.39 19.48 -16.19
C LYS A 269 6.17 20.99 -16.39
N GLU A 270 5.82 21.41 -17.60
CA GLU A 270 5.52 22.82 -17.92
C GLU A 270 4.32 23.36 -17.13
N LYS A 271 3.21 22.59 -17.06
CA LYS A 271 2.03 22.93 -16.26
C LYS A 271 2.34 22.99 -14.76
N HIS A 272 3.20 22.10 -14.25
CA HIS A 272 3.59 22.12 -12.84
C HIS A 272 4.42 23.35 -12.48
N ILE A 273 5.40 23.71 -13.30
CA ILE A 273 6.24 24.90 -13.12
C ILE A 273 5.38 26.18 -13.15
N MET A 274 4.43 26.25 -14.07
CA MET A 274 3.50 27.39 -14.17
C MET A 274 2.59 27.52 -12.95
N SER A 275 2.00 26.42 -12.46
CA SER A 275 1.15 26.40 -11.26
C SER A 275 1.93 26.79 -9.99
N THR A 276 3.17 26.32 -9.87
CA THR A 276 4.04 26.64 -8.72
C THR A 276 4.48 28.10 -8.74
N LYS A 277 4.78 28.67 -9.91
CA LYS A 277 5.05 30.10 -10.07
C LYS A 277 3.83 30.95 -9.70
N ILE A 278 2.64 30.64 -10.21
CA ILE A 278 1.40 31.38 -9.89
C ILE A 278 1.10 31.34 -8.38
N SER A 279 1.29 30.20 -7.72
CA SER A 279 1.07 30.06 -6.28
C SER A 279 2.11 30.84 -5.44
N ALA A 280 3.36 30.92 -5.90
CA ALA A 280 4.39 31.75 -5.27
C ALA A 280 4.10 33.26 -5.45
N THR A 281 3.64 33.69 -6.63
CA THR A 281 3.25 35.08 -6.88
C THR A 281 1.99 35.47 -6.11
N ALA A 282 1.03 34.56 -5.94
CA ALA A 282 -0.16 34.80 -5.11
C ALA A 282 0.18 34.97 -3.62
N HIS A 283 1.11 34.17 -3.09
CA HIS A 283 1.59 34.31 -1.71
C HIS A 283 2.41 35.59 -1.47
N SER A 284 3.18 36.07 -2.46
CA SER A 284 3.90 37.34 -2.34
C SER A 284 2.98 38.57 -2.40
N HIS A 285 1.92 38.54 -3.21
CA HIS A 285 0.90 39.61 -3.21
C HIS A 285 0.05 39.63 -1.92
N GLN A 286 -0.21 38.48 -1.30
CA GLN A 286 -0.88 38.42 0.01
C GLN A 286 0.01 38.90 1.16
N ALA A 287 1.32 38.60 1.11
CA ALA A 287 2.27 39.13 2.08
C ALA A 287 2.47 40.66 1.93
N ALA A 288 2.53 41.17 0.69
CA ALA A 288 2.68 42.60 0.41
C ALA A 288 1.46 43.44 0.83
N SER A 289 0.24 42.89 0.72
CA SER A 289 -1.00 43.57 1.15
C SER A 289 -1.21 43.55 2.69
N THR A 290 -0.55 42.64 3.40
CA THR A 290 -0.59 42.61 4.88
C THR A 290 0.40 43.59 5.51
N VAL A 291 1.45 43.99 4.78
CA VAL A 291 2.47 44.96 5.26
C VAL A 291 2.04 46.42 5.00
N SER A 292 1.08 46.66 4.09
CA SER A 292 0.58 48.01 3.81
C SER A 292 -0.61 48.46 4.69
N SER A 293 -0.94 47.70 5.75
CA SER A 293 -2.10 47.96 6.62
C SER A 293 -1.77 48.02 8.12
N THR A 294 -0.50 48.28 8.46
CA THR A 294 -0.05 48.64 9.82
C THR A 294 0.70 49.96 9.81
#